data_AF-A0A3D1DE64-F1
#
_entry.id   AF-A0A3D1DE64-F1
#
_cell.length_a   1.000
_cell.length_b   1.000
_cell.length_c   1.000
_cell.angle_alpha   90.00
_cell.angle_beta   90.00
_cell.angle_gamma   90.00
#
_symmetry.space_group_name_H-M   'P 1'
#
loop_
_entity.id
_entity.type
_entity.pdbx_description
1 polymer ?
#
loop_
_entity_poly.entity_id
_entity_poly.type
_entity_poly.pdbx_seq_one_letter_code
_entity_poly.pdbx_strand_id
1 'polypeptide(L)'
;EKQSAEFGAQQVVIEADAQRDAAEREMQATKMLAEAKIADQAAGGLAEAQVTLAKADALEKEGTAEASVIQRKGEAEAVVIDQTGSAEATIVQKKAVAEAKGDEAMAVATEKVGTAEASVMGLKFNAEATGIKEKAESMKLFHAAGKEHEEFKLQLNKDKDIQIAAIDAQQNIAEAQSEIVGEALRNSTIDIVGGETTFFDKIVDSIKAGKSVDRFIGNSDVLTDVKNTFFNGDNEYFVAQLRQFTGQFGISFEDVKDLSVA
;
A
#
# COMPACT_ATOMS: atom_id res chain seq x y z
N GLU A 1 179.86 -18.33 -2.50
CA GLU A 1 178.85 -17.95 -3.52
C GLU A 1 177.71 -18.97 -3.72
N LYS A 2 177.86 -20.29 -3.52
CA LYS A 2 176.75 -21.26 -3.66
C LYS A 2 175.61 -21.12 -2.63
N GLN A 3 175.91 -20.77 -1.37
CA GLN A 3 174.89 -20.68 -0.30
C GLN A 3 173.91 -19.49 -0.45
N SER A 4 174.28 -18.42 -1.18
CA SER A 4 173.40 -17.26 -1.38
C SER A 4 172.35 -17.50 -2.47
N ALA A 5 172.63 -18.38 -3.43
CA ALA A 5 171.69 -18.74 -4.50
C ALA A 5 170.65 -19.78 -4.02
N GLU A 6 171.03 -20.69 -3.11
CA GLU A 6 170.09 -21.64 -2.46
C GLU A 6 169.08 -20.93 -1.57
N PHE A 7 169.50 -19.92 -0.78
CA PHE A 7 168.58 -19.14 0.05
C PHE A 7 167.61 -18.29 -0.77
N GLY A 8 168.04 -17.71 -1.89
CA GLY A 8 167.15 -16.98 -2.81
C GLY A 8 166.12 -17.88 -3.49
N ALA A 9 166.51 -19.09 -3.91
CA ALA A 9 165.59 -20.08 -4.47
C ALA A 9 164.60 -20.60 -3.41
N GLN A 10 165.05 -20.84 -2.17
CA GLN A 10 164.16 -21.21 -1.07
C GLN A 10 163.19 -20.09 -0.71
N GLN A 11 163.61 -18.82 -0.73
CA GLN A 11 162.72 -17.69 -0.47
C GLN A 11 161.63 -17.57 -1.55
N VAL A 12 161.96 -17.74 -2.83
CA VAL A 12 160.98 -17.70 -3.93
C VAL A 12 159.99 -18.87 -3.85
N VAL A 13 160.45 -20.08 -3.46
CA VAL A 13 159.57 -21.23 -3.28
C VAL A 13 158.65 -21.05 -2.07
N ILE A 14 159.17 -20.57 -0.93
CA ILE A 14 158.38 -20.28 0.27
C ILE A 14 157.38 -19.16 0.00
N GLU A 15 157.76 -18.13 -0.77
CA GLU A 15 156.87 -17.02 -1.12
C GLU A 15 155.81 -17.45 -2.14
N ALA A 16 156.14 -18.32 -3.10
CA ALA A 16 155.17 -18.93 -4.01
C ALA A 16 154.22 -19.91 -3.31
N ASP A 17 154.71 -20.71 -2.37
CA ASP A 17 153.89 -21.61 -1.55
C ASP A 17 152.99 -20.81 -0.60
N ALA A 18 153.49 -19.73 0.01
CA ALA A 18 152.68 -18.82 0.81
C ALA A 18 151.61 -18.09 -0.03
N GLN A 19 151.94 -17.65 -1.25
CA GLN A 19 150.99 -17.06 -2.18
C GLN A 19 149.95 -18.07 -2.67
N ARG A 20 150.35 -19.32 -2.93
CA ARG A 20 149.43 -20.40 -3.30
C ARG A 20 148.49 -20.76 -2.16
N ASP A 21 149.01 -20.92 -0.94
CA ASP A 21 148.20 -21.19 0.25
C ASP A 21 147.25 -20.02 0.58
N ALA A 22 147.71 -18.77 0.38
CA ALA A 22 146.87 -17.58 0.52
C ALA A 22 145.76 -17.57 -0.54
N ALA A 23 146.07 -17.83 -1.81
CA ALA A 23 145.10 -17.90 -2.89
C ALA A 23 144.12 -19.08 -2.73
N GLU A 24 144.58 -20.22 -2.21
CA GLU A 24 143.74 -21.39 -1.94
C GLU A 24 142.77 -21.13 -0.78
N ARG A 25 143.23 -20.47 0.29
CA ARG A 25 142.34 -19.99 1.38
C ARG A 25 141.40 -18.89 0.94
N GLU A 26 141.85 -17.95 0.10
CA GLU A 26 141.01 -16.88 -0.43
C GLU A 26 139.94 -17.43 -1.39
N MET A 27 140.29 -18.43 -2.21
CA MET A 27 139.35 -19.14 -3.06
C MET A 27 138.33 -19.94 -2.22
N GLN A 28 138.78 -20.66 -1.19
CA GLN A 28 137.87 -21.37 -0.27
C GLN A 28 136.96 -20.40 0.49
N ALA A 29 137.48 -19.27 0.96
CA ALA A 29 136.68 -18.22 1.60
C ALA A 29 135.68 -17.60 0.61
N THR A 30 136.08 -17.34 -0.63
CA THR A 30 135.20 -16.79 -1.67
C THR A 30 134.12 -17.80 -2.07
N LYS A 31 134.48 -19.08 -2.19
CA LYS A 31 133.53 -20.16 -2.46
C LYS A 31 132.54 -20.33 -1.30
N MET A 32 133.03 -20.32 -0.06
CA MET A 32 132.19 -20.41 1.14
C MET A 32 131.27 -19.18 1.27
N LEU A 33 131.76 -17.97 0.97
CA LEU A 33 130.95 -16.75 0.94
C LEU A 33 129.92 -16.76 -0.19
N ALA A 34 130.24 -17.33 -1.36
CA ALA A 34 129.30 -17.49 -2.47
C ALA A 34 128.23 -18.52 -2.16
N GLU A 35 128.60 -19.66 -1.57
CA GLU A 35 127.66 -20.69 -1.09
C GLU A 35 126.78 -20.17 0.04
N ALA A 36 127.34 -19.40 0.99
CA ALA A 36 126.57 -18.72 2.03
C ALA A 36 125.59 -17.69 1.44
N LYS A 37 126.01 -16.89 0.46
CA LYS A 37 125.13 -15.94 -0.25
C LYS A 37 124.02 -16.64 -1.02
N ILE A 38 124.31 -17.76 -1.68
CA ILE A 38 123.30 -18.57 -2.39
C ILE A 38 122.33 -19.19 -1.38
N ALA A 39 122.83 -19.71 -0.25
CA ALA A 39 122.01 -20.27 0.81
C ALA A 39 121.12 -19.21 1.48
N ASP A 40 121.62 -18.01 1.74
CA ASP A 40 120.86 -16.89 2.30
C ASP A 40 119.77 -16.40 1.35
N GLN A 41 120.08 -16.28 0.04
CA GLN A 41 119.10 -15.91 -0.98
C GLN A 41 118.05 -17.01 -1.18
N ALA A 42 118.45 -18.29 -1.16
CA ALA A 42 117.53 -19.41 -1.23
C ALA A 42 116.65 -19.52 0.02
N ALA A 43 117.18 -19.24 1.21
CA ALA A 43 116.42 -19.17 2.45
C ALA A 43 115.41 -18.02 2.43
N GLY A 44 115.81 -16.85 1.91
CA GLY A 44 114.91 -15.72 1.65
C GLY A 44 113.79 -16.07 0.68
N GLY A 45 114.11 -16.68 -0.46
CA GLY A 45 113.12 -17.10 -1.46
C GLY A 45 112.18 -18.22 -0.96
N LEU A 46 112.68 -19.17 -0.17
CA LEU A 46 111.85 -20.19 0.49
C LEU A 46 110.93 -19.58 1.55
N ALA A 47 111.43 -18.59 2.32
CA ALA A 47 110.62 -17.86 3.29
C ALA A 47 109.53 -17.02 2.60
N GLU A 48 109.87 -16.31 1.52
CA GLU A 48 108.90 -15.57 0.71
C GLU A 48 107.84 -16.49 0.09
N ALA A 49 108.23 -17.65 -0.44
CA ALA A 49 107.30 -18.64 -0.96
C ALA A 49 106.36 -19.19 0.13
N GLN A 50 106.88 -19.47 1.33
CA GLN A 50 106.07 -19.89 2.48
C GLN A 50 105.12 -18.79 2.94
N VAL A 51 105.57 -17.53 3.00
CA VAL A 51 104.71 -16.38 3.35
C VAL A 51 103.62 -16.19 2.31
N THR A 52 103.92 -16.39 1.03
CA THR A 52 102.95 -16.23 -0.06
C THR A 52 101.91 -17.35 -0.05
N LEU A 53 102.33 -18.60 0.19
CA LEU A 53 101.42 -19.74 0.40
C LEU A 53 100.54 -19.53 1.64
N ALA A 54 101.12 -19.14 2.78
CA ALA A 54 100.35 -18.87 3.99
C ALA A 54 99.36 -17.71 3.81
N LYS A 55 99.71 -16.68 3.04
CA LYS A 55 98.79 -15.59 2.66
C LYS A 55 97.68 -16.05 1.72
N ALA A 56 97.98 -16.92 0.74
CA ALA A 56 96.98 -17.47 -0.16
C ALA A 56 95.98 -18.36 0.60
N ASP A 57 96.48 -19.24 1.47
CA ASP A 57 95.65 -20.07 2.36
C ASP A 57 94.79 -19.23 3.32
N ALA A 58 95.34 -18.12 3.84
CA ALA A 58 94.60 -17.19 4.67
C ALA A 58 93.48 -16.49 3.88
N LEU A 59 93.78 -16.02 2.67
CA LEU A 59 92.79 -15.38 1.78
C LEU A 59 91.71 -16.36 1.31
N GLU A 60 92.05 -17.61 1.03
CA GLU A 60 91.07 -18.64 0.67
C GLU A 60 90.15 -18.97 1.86
N LYS A 61 90.72 -19.10 3.07
CA LYS A 61 89.94 -19.30 4.30
C LYS A 61 89.07 -18.09 4.65
N GLU A 62 89.56 -16.88 4.43
CA GLU A 62 88.80 -15.65 4.63
C GLU A 62 87.67 -15.53 3.60
N GLY A 63 87.95 -15.74 2.32
CA GLY A 63 86.94 -15.71 1.26
C GLY A 63 85.86 -16.79 1.41
N THR A 64 86.23 -18.00 1.84
CA THR A 64 85.25 -19.07 2.15
C THR A 64 84.43 -18.76 3.40
N ALA A 65 85.04 -18.16 4.43
CA ALA A 65 84.32 -17.70 5.61
C ALA A 65 83.33 -16.58 5.25
N GLU A 66 83.76 -15.56 4.52
CA GLU A 66 82.92 -14.45 4.04
C GLU A 66 81.77 -14.94 3.16
N ALA A 67 82.04 -15.84 2.20
CA ALA A 67 81.00 -16.44 1.38
C ALA A 67 79.97 -17.19 2.24
N SER A 68 80.41 -17.92 3.26
CA SER A 68 79.50 -18.61 4.18
C SER A 68 78.67 -17.62 5.02
N VAL A 69 79.24 -16.49 5.43
CA VAL A 69 78.55 -15.44 6.19
C VAL A 69 77.50 -14.76 5.31
N ILE A 70 77.83 -14.45 4.06
CA ILE A 70 76.91 -13.86 3.09
C ILE A 70 75.78 -14.82 2.78
N GLN A 71 76.07 -16.10 2.54
CA GLN A 71 75.05 -17.12 2.29
C GLN A 71 74.10 -17.25 3.48
N ARG A 72 74.63 -17.43 4.71
CA ARG A 72 73.79 -17.55 5.90
C ARG A 72 72.99 -16.29 6.19
N LYS A 73 73.54 -15.11 5.90
CA LYS A 73 72.83 -13.84 6.05
C LYS A 73 71.69 -13.72 5.03
N GLY A 74 71.93 -14.09 3.77
CA GLY A 74 70.90 -14.13 2.72
C GLY A 74 69.80 -15.15 3.01
N GLU A 75 70.15 -16.35 3.50
CA GLU A 75 69.18 -17.36 3.93
C GLU A 75 68.36 -16.88 5.13
N ALA A 76 69.00 -16.24 6.13
CA ALA A 76 68.30 -15.66 7.27
C ALA A 76 67.35 -14.52 6.86
N GLU A 77 67.78 -13.63 5.97
CA GLU A 77 66.94 -12.55 5.45
C GLU A 77 65.75 -13.09 4.63
N ALA A 78 65.96 -14.12 3.81
CA ALA A 78 64.89 -14.77 3.06
C ALA A 78 63.86 -15.45 3.98
N VAL A 79 64.32 -16.14 5.03
CA VAL A 79 63.43 -16.76 6.03
C VAL A 79 62.65 -15.69 6.78
N VAL A 80 63.28 -14.56 7.13
CA VAL A 80 62.58 -13.44 7.79
C VAL A 80 61.51 -12.87 6.86
N ILE A 81 61.80 -12.65 5.58
CA ILE A 81 60.83 -12.10 4.61
C ILE A 81 59.66 -13.06 4.38
N ASP A 82 59.90 -14.37 4.29
CA ASP A 82 58.84 -15.37 4.12
C ASP A 82 57.97 -15.50 5.39
N GLN A 83 58.59 -15.45 6.57
CA GLN A 83 57.87 -15.46 7.84
C GLN A 83 57.08 -14.18 8.08
N THR A 84 57.62 -13.00 7.74
CA THR A 84 56.88 -11.74 7.86
C THR A 84 55.76 -11.66 6.82
N GLY A 85 56.02 -12.05 5.57
CA GLY A 85 55.01 -12.08 4.51
C GLY A 85 53.85 -13.04 4.81
N SER A 86 54.14 -14.24 5.32
CA SER A 86 53.10 -15.20 5.73
C SER A 86 52.31 -14.74 6.95
N ALA A 87 52.97 -14.09 7.92
CA ALA A 87 52.30 -13.49 9.07
C ALA A 87 51.38 -12.33 8.64
N GLU A 88 51.84 -11.44 7.76
CA GLU A 88 51.05 -10.33 7.22
C GLU A 88 49.84 -10.84 6.42
N ALA A 89 50.03 -11.83 5.55
CA ALA A 89 48.94 -12.47 4.81
C ALA A 89 47.88 -13.06 5.73
N THR A 90 48.30 -13.73 6.81
CA THR A 90 47.39 -14.29 7.82
C THR A 90 46.64 -13.20 8.59
N ILE A 91 47.30 -12.07 8.90
CA ILE A 91 46.66 -10.93 9.56
C ILE A 91 45.62 -10.28 8.65
N VAL A 92 45.95 -10.06 7.37
CA VAL A 92 45.03 -9.49 6.38
C VAL A 92 43.82 -10.40 6.18
N GLN A 93 44.03 -11.71 6.04
CA GLN A 93 42.94 -12.67 5.90
C GLN A 93 42.02 -12.66 7.14
N LYS A 94 42.59 -12.67 8.36
CA LYS A 94 41.81 -12.61 9.60
C LYS A 94 41.05 -11.30 9.74
N LYS A 95 41.65 -10.17 9.36
CA LYS A 95 40.97 -8.87 9.33
C LYS A 95 39.81 -8.86 8.35
N ALA A 96 40.01 -9.32 7.11
CA ALA A 96 38.96 -9.38 6.10
C ALA A 96 37.79 -10.29 6.52
N VAL A 97 38.08 -11.44 7.13
CA VAL A 97 37.02 -12.33 7.66
C VAL A 97 36.27 -11.69 8.84
N ALA A 98 36.96 -10.94 9.69
CA ALA A 98 36.33 -10.23 10.80
C ALA A 98 35.45 -9.07 10.31
N GLU A 99 35.92 -8.32 9.30
CA GLU A 99 35.14 -7.25 8.64
C GLU A 99 33.90 -7.82 7.96
N ALA A 100 34.04 -8.89 7.16
CA ALA A 100 32.90 -9.54 6.49
C ALA A 100 31.85 -10.03 7.49
N LYS A 101 32.27 -10.61 8.63
CA LYS A 101 31.34 -11.00 9.70
C LYS A 101 30.69 -9.80 10.39
N GLY A 102 31.42 -8.68 10.53
CA GLY A 102 30.89 -7.43 11.05
C GLY A 102 29.81 -6.86 10.14
N ASP A 103 30.08 -6.84 8.84
CA ASP A 103 29.16 -6.33 7.81
C ASP A 103 27.92 -7.24 7.67
N GLU A 104 28.08 -8.56 7.71
CA GLU A 104 26.95 -9.51 7.74
C GLU A 104 26.07 -9.28 8.97
N ALA A 105 26.67 -9.13 10.16
CA ALA A 105 25.93 -8.86 11.39
C ALA A 105 25.20 -7.51 11.33
N MET A 106 25.83 -6.49 10.74
CA MET A 106 25.23 -5.17 10.56
C MET A 106 24.08 -5.21 9.53
N ALA A 107 24.23 -5.94 8.43
CA ALA A 107 23.16 -6.12 7.43
C ALA A 107 21.94 -6.83 8.03
N VAL A 108 22.16 -7.91 8.80
CA VAL A 108 21.08 -8.62 9.51
C VAL A 108 20.41 -7.72 10.56
N ALA A 109 21.18 -6.88 11.25
CA ALA A 109 20.63 -5.90 12.20
C ALA A 109 19.77 -4.85 11.47
N THR A 110 20.24 -4.29 10.36
CA THR A 110 19.50 -3.33 9.55
C THR A 110 18.25 -3.95 8.94
N GLU A 111 18.30 -5.20 8.46
CA GLU A 111 17.12 -5.92 7.97
C GLU A 111 16.10 -6.12 9.09
N LYS A 112 16.52 -6.56 10.27
CA LYS A 112 15.62 -6.71 11.43
C LYS A 112 15.01 -5.39 11.88
N VAL A 113 15.78 -4.30 11.88
CA VAL A 113 15.27 -2.96 12.19
C VAL A 113 14.26 -2.52 11.12
N GLY A 114 14.59 -2.68 9.83
CA GLY A 114 13.69 -2.31 8.73
C GLY A 114 12.39 -3.11 8.71
N THR A 115 12.45 -4.42 8.97
CA THR A 115 11.24 -5.26 9.08
C THR A 115 10.40 -4.90 10.31
N ALA A 116 11.03 -4.59 11.44
CA ALA A 116 10.33 -4.10 12.64
C ALA A 116 9.65 -2.75 12.39
N GLU A 117 10.34 -1.81 11.74
CA GLU A 117 9.79 -0.49 11.37
C GLU A 117 8.61 -0.63 10.41
N ALA A 118 8.73 -1.48 9.38
CA ALA A 118 7.64 -1.76 8.44
C ALA A 118 6.43 -2.39 9.14
N SER A 119 6.65 -3.31 10.08
CA SER A 119 5.59 -3.91 10.88
C SER A 119 4.89 -2.89 11.78
N VAL A 120 5.65 -2.05 12.49
CA VAL A 120 5.09 -0.97 13.33
C VAL A 120 4.30 0.02 12.49
N MET A 121 4.81 0.39 11.32
CA MET A 121 4.12 1.29 10.40
C MET A 121 2.82 0.67 9.87
N GLY A 122 2.85 -0.62 9.50
CA GLY A 122 1.66 -1.37 9.11
C GLY A 122 0.61 -1.43 10.21
N LEU A 123 1.02 -1.71 11.45
CA LEU A 123 0.13 -1.69 12.63
C LEU A 123 -0.45 -0.29 12.88
N LYS A 124 0.36 0.77 12.73
CA LYS A 124 -0.09 2.15 12.91
C LYS A 124 -1.12 2.53 11.85
N PHE A 125 -0.87 2.24 10.58
CA PHE A 125 -1.84 2.50 9.52
C PHE A 125 -3.12 1.68 9.69
N ASN A 126 -3.02 0.44 10.16
CA ASN A 126 -4.19 -0.37 10.46
C ASN A 126 -5.02 0.26 11.60
N ALA A 127 -4.36 0.67 12.68
CA ALA A 127 -5.00 1.34 13.82
C ALA A 127 -5.63 2.69 13.43
N GLU A 128 -4.97 3.47 12.57
CA GLU A 128 -5.52 4.71 12.02
C GLU A 128 -6.73 4.43 11.13
N ALA A 129 -6.66 3.40 10.28
CA ALA A 129 -7.77 3.01 9.40
C ALA A 129 -8.99 2.54 10.19
N THR A 130 -8.82 1.71 11.23
CA THR A 130 -9.91 1.31 12.12
C THR A 130 -10.46 2.50 12.89
N GLY A 131 -9.61 3.38 13.42
CA GLY A 131 -10.05 4.59 14.09
C GLY A 131 -10.83 5.55 13.19
N ILE A 132 -10.44 5.70 11.92
CA ILE A 132 -11.19 6.48 10.93
C ILE A 132 -12.53 5.81 10.62
N LYS A 133 -12.55 4.49 10.45
CA LYS A 133 -13.78 3.72 10.19
C LYS A 133 -14.78 3.89 11.33
N GLU A 134 -14.35 3.70 12.57
CA GLU A 134 -15.20 3.84 13.76
C GLU A 134 -15.71 5.28 13.93
N LYS A 135 -14.86 6.28 13.65
CA LYS A 135 -15.29 7.69 13.62
C LYS A 135 -16.33 7.94 12.53
N ALA A 136 -16.12 7.43 11.32
CA ALA A 136 -17.06 7.59 10.21
C ALA A 136 -18.40 6.90 10.49
N GLU A 137 -18.39 5.70 11.07
CA GLU A 137 -19.60 5.00 11.52
C GLU A 137 -20.33 5.78 12.61
N SER A 138 -19.60 6.32 13.59
CA SER A 138 -20.15 7.18 14.63
C SER A 138 -20.78 8.44 14.03
N MET A 139 -20.10 9.11 13.09
CA MET A 139 -20.64 10.28 12.39
C MET A 139 -21.88 9.95 11.57
N LYS A 140 -21.92 8.77 10.92
CA LYS A 140 -23.10 8.30 10.19
C LYS A 140 -24.30 8.12 11.12
N LEU A 141 -24.10 7.55 12.31
CA LEU A 141 -25.15 7.40 13.33
C LEU A 141 -25.66 8.76 13.81
N PHE A 142 -24.77 9.69 14.14
CA PHE A 142 -25.15 11.05 14.55
C PHE A 142 -25.90 11.80 13.45
N HIS A 143 -25.44 11.69 12.20
CA HIS A 143 -26.10 12.31 11.06
C HIS A 143 -27.49 11.72 10.80
N ALA A 144 -27.66 10.40 10.93
CA ALA A 144 -28.97 9.76 10.78
C ALA A 144 -29.97 10.27 11.83
N ALA A 145 -29.56 10.34 13.10
CA ALA A 145 -30.42 10.86 14.16
C ALA A 145 -30.75 12.35 14.00
N GLY A 146 -29.78 13.17 13.54
CA GLY A 146 -30.01 14.59 13.27
C GLY A 146 -30.94 14.83 12.09
N LYS A 147 -30.80 14.05 11.02
CA LYS A 147 -31.60 14.16 9.80
C LYS A 147 -33.09 13.96 10.08
N GLU A 148 -33.47 12.96 10.87
CA GLU A 148 -34.88 12.72 11.20
C GLU A 148 -35.50 13.91 11.95
N HIS A 149 -34.75 14.52 12.88
CA HIS A 149 -35.23 15.70 13.60
C HIS A 149 -35.35 16.93 12.70
N GLU A 150 -34.41 17.14 11.78
CA GLU A 150 -34.47 18.22 10.80
C GLU A 150 -35.64 18.03 9.82
N GLU A 151 -35.81 16.83 9.27
CA GLU A 151 -36.93 16.50 8.39
C GLU A 151 -38.27 16.68 9.10
N PHE A 152 -38.39 16.23 10.36
CA PHE A 152 -39.60 16.42 11.16
C PHE A 152 -39.90 17.90 11.40
N LYS A 153 -38.89 18.72 11.72
CA LYS A 153 -39.07 20.18 11.87
C LYS A 153 -39.50 20.85 10.58
N LEU A 154 -38.91 20.47 9.45
CA LEU A 154 -39.28 21.00 8.14
C LEU A 154 -40.71 20.60 7.77
N GLN A 155 -41.09 19.36 8.05
CA GLN A 155 -42.45 18.88 7.82
C GLN A 155 -43.44 19.63 8.71
N LEU A 156 -43.16 19.83 10.00
CA LEU A 156 -44.04 20.56 10.91
C LEU A 156 -44.21 22.02 10.47
N ASN A 157 -43.14 22.68 10.01
CA ASN A 157 -43.23 24.04 9.46
C ASN A 157 -44.06 24.08 8.18
N LYS A 158 -43.85 23.14 7.26
CA LYS A 158 -44.66 23.01 6.04
C LYS A 158 -46.14 22.80 6.36
N ASP A 159 -46.44 21.89 7.28
CA ASP A 159 -47.82 21.58 7.69
C ASP A 159 -48.48 22.78 8.36
N LYS A 160 -47.73 23.53 9.19
CA LYS A 160 -48.18 24.80 9.76
C LYS A 160 -48.52 25.82 8.67
N ASP A 161 -47.65 26.03 7.70
CA ASP A 161 -47.86 27.01 6.63
C ASP A 161 -49.07 26.63 5.75
N ILE A 162 -49.24 25.34 5.46
CA ILE A 162 -50.42 24.82 4.76
C ILE A 162 -51.69 25.07 5.57
N GLN A 163 -51.67 24.81 6.88
CA GLN A 163 -52.83 25.04 7.75
C GLN A 163 -53.21 26.51 7.82
N ILE A 164 -52.23 27.42 7.93
CA ILE A 164 -52.48 28.87 7.90
C ILE A 164 -53.12 29.25 6.56
N ALA A 165 -52.54 28.83 5.44
CA ALA A 165 -53.09 29.13 4.12
C ALA A 165 -54.50 28.55 3.91
N ALA A 166 -54.79 27.36 4.47
CA ALA A 166 -56.12 26.76 4.43
C ALA A 166 -57.14 27.54 5.27
N ILE A 167 -56.75 28.01 6.46
CA ILE A 167 -57.59 28.85 7.32
C ILE A 167 -57.87 30.20 6.63
N ASP A 168 -56.84 30.84 6.05
CA ASP A 168 -57.00 32.10 5.32
C ASP A 168 -57.92 31.92 4.10
N ALA A 169 -57.78 30.83 3.35
CA ALA A 169 -58.69 30.50 2.26
C ALA A 169 -60.14 30.31 2.75
N GLN A 170 -60.34 29.63 3.88
CA GLN A 170 -61.66 29.44 4.48
C GLN A 170 -62.26 30.77 4.94
N GLN A 171 -61.46 31.65 5.54
CA GLN A 171 -61.89 33.00 5.92
C GLN A 171 -62.32 33.80 4.69
N ASN A 172 -61.52 33.83 3.64
CA ASN A 172 -61.84 34.53 2.38
C ASN A 172 -63.12 33.99 1.73
N ILE A 173 -63.32 32.67 1.75
CA ILE A 173 -64.56 32.03 1.26
C ILE A 173 -65.75 32.45 2.12
N ALA A 174 -65.61 32.43 3.44
CA ALA A 174 -66.68 32.83 4.36
C ALA A 174 -67.04 34.32 4.20
N GLU A 175 -66.04 35.18 3.99
CA GLU A 175 -66.22 36.61 3.72
C GLU A 175 -66.95 36.84 2.40
N ALA A 176 -66.49 36.22 1.31
CA ALA A 176 -67.15 36.29 0.00
C ALA A 176 -68.58 35.71 0.04
N GLN A 177 -68.80 34.61 0.77
CA GLN A 177 -70.14 34.05 0.97
C GLN A 177 -71.04 35.01 1.77
N SER A 178 -70.52 35.63 2.82
CA SER A 178 -71.27 36.59 3.63
C SER A 178 -71.60 37.85 2.84
N GLU A 179 -70.68 38.31 1.98
CA GLU A 179 -70.90 39.42 1.06
C GLU A 179 -71.99 39.08 0.04
N ILE A 180 -71.93 37.93 -0.63
CA ILE A 180 -72.96 37.48 -1.57
C ILE A 180 -74.32 37.38 -0.89
N VAL A 181 -74.39 36.77 0.31
CA VAL A 181 -75.64 36.67 1.08
C VAL A 181 -76.14 38.06 1.50
N GLY A 182 -75.24 38.95 1.92
CA GLY A 182 -75.57 40.33 2.29
C GLY A 182 -76.11 41.15 1.11
N GLU A 183 -75.47 41.06 -0.05
CA GLU A 183 -75.89 41.70 -1.30
C GLU A 183 -77.24 41.13 -1.78
N ALA A 184 -77.40 39.81 -1.73
CA ALA A 184 -78.64 39.12 -2.08
C ALA A 184 -79.80 39.54 -1.18
N LEU A 185 -79.59 39.63 0.14
CA LEU A 185 -80.62 40.10 1.07
C LEU A 185 -80.93 41.59 0.89
N ARG A 186 -79.93 42.42 0.55
CA ARG A 186 -80.15 43.86 0.26
C ARG A 186 -80.99 44.09 -0.98
N ASN A 187 -80.77 43.29 -2.03
CA ASN A 187 -81.45 43.45 -3.32
C ASN A 187 -82.73 42.60 -3.45
N SER A 188 -82.97 41.64 -2.56
CA SER A 188 -84.16 40.81 -2.58
C SER A 188 -85.34 41.50 -1.90
N THR A 189 -86.44 41.66 -2.62
CA THR A 189 -87.75 41.94 -2.01
C THR A 189 -88.27 40.65 -1.38
N ILE A 190 -88.26 40.56 -0.05
CA ILE A 190 -88.76 39.38 0.66
C ILE A 190 -90.26 39.57 0.91
N ASP A 191 -91.08 38.98 0.03
CA ASP A 191 -92.51 38.83 0.26
C ASP A 191 -92.75 37.61 1.16
N ILE A 192 -92.90 37.85 2.46
CA ILE A 192 -93.26 36.79 3.42
C ILE A 192 -94.75 36.48 3.27
N VAL A 193 -95.07 35.49 2.44
CA VAL A 193 -96.43 34.92 2.38
C VAL A 193 -96.59 33.96 3.56
N GLY A 194 -97.30 34.41 4.60
CA GLY A 194 -97.49 33.65 5.83
C GLY A 194 -98.46 32.48 5.67
N GLY A 195 -97.95 31.25 5.81
CA GLY A 195 -98.70 30.06 6.24
C GLY A 195 -99.28 29.17 5.11
N GLU A 196 -98.49 28.20 4.62
CA GLU A 196 -98.95 27.29 3.55
C GLU A 196 -98.24 25.90 3.51
N THR A 197 -97.69 25.39 4.62
CA THR A 197 -97.07 24.03 4.59
C THR A 197 -98.09 22.94 4.23
N THR A 198 -99.33 23.06 4.71
CA THR A 198 -100.39 22.06 4.47
C THR A 198 -100.94 22.06 3.04
N PHE A 199 -100.88 23.17 2.30
CA PHE A 199 -101.39 23.22 0.92
C PHE A 199 -100.37 22.73 -0.09
N PHE A 200 -99.08 23.05 0.11
CA PHE A 200 -98.00 22.48 -0.69
C PHE A 200 -98.00 20.95 -0.57
N ASP A 201 -98.05 20.44 0.67
CA ASP A 201 -98.09 18.99 0.90
C ASP A 201 -99.30 18.35 0.22
N LYS A 202 -100.49 18.95 0.33
CA LYS A 202 -101.70 18.42 -0.34
C LYS A 202 -101.60 18.40 -1.86
N ILE A 203 -101.05 19.44 -2.49
CA ILE A 203 -100.89 19.48 -3.95
C ILE A 203 -99.85 18.46 -4.39
N VAL A 204 -98.70 18.42 -3.72
CA VAL A 204 -97.62 17.50 -4.06
C VAL A 204 -98.06 16.05 -3.86
N ASP A 205 -98.78 15.75 -2.79
CA ASP A 205 -99.29 14.39 -2.53
C ASP A 205 -100.39 14.00 -3.51
N SER A 206 -101.27 14.93 -3.92
CA SER A 206 -102.26 14.67 -4.97
C SER A 206 -101.60 14.40 -6.32
N ILE A 207 -100.55 15.15 -6.66
CA ILE A 207 -99.79 14.94 -7.91
C ILE A 207 -99.01 13.62 -7.84
N LYS A 208 -98.41 13.28 -6.69
CA LYS A 208 -97.73 11.99 -6.49
C LYS A 208 -98.69 10.82 -6.60
N ALA A 209 -99.88 10.90 -6.01
CA ALA A 209 -100.90 9.86 -6.09
C ALA A 209 -101.41 9.67 -7.53
N GLY A 210 -101.67 10.76 -8.26
CA GLY A 210 -102.07 10.68 -9.67
C GLY A 210 -100.98 10.07 -10.55
N LYS A 211 -99.73 10.55 -10.43
CA LYS A 211 -98.60 10.01 -11.20
C LYS A 211 -98.23 8.59 -10.83
N SER A 212 -98.39 8.18 -9.57
CA SER A 212 -98.10 6.80 -9.17
C SER A 212 -99.10 5.84 -9.79
N VAL A 213 -100.40 6.14 -9.73
CA VAL A 213 -101.45 5.33 -10.38
C VAL A 213 -101.23 5.27 -11.90
N ASP A 214 -100.98 6.40 -12.54
CA ASP A 214 -100.70 6.45 -13.99
C ASP A 214 -99.48 5.61 -14.37
N ARG A 215 -98.41 5.70 -13.57
CA ARG A 215 -97.19 4.88 -13.76
C ARG A 215 -97.42 3.40 -13.48
N PHE A 216 -98.30 3.04 -12.53
CA PHE A 216 -98.70 1.65 -12.29
C PHE A 216 -99.49 1.09 -13.46
N ILE A 217 -100.43 1.84 -14.03
CA ILE A 217 -101.19 1.42 -15.22
C ILE A 217 -100.24 1.26 -16.41
N GLY A 218 -99.35 2.23 -16.65
CA GLY A 218 -98.41 2.18 -17.77
C GLY A 218 -97.32 1.12 -17.67
N ASN A 219 -96.99 0.64 -16.47
CA ASN A 219 -95.97 -0.40 -16.25
C ASN A 219 -96.54 -1.81 -16.00
N SER A 220 -97.85 -1.96 -15.85
CA SER A 220 -98.48 -3.27 -15.63
C SER A 220 -99.10 -3.75 -16.93
N ASP A 221 -98.56 -4.84 -17.48
CA ASP A 221 -99.11 -5.48 -18.68
C ASP A 221 -100.58 -5.88 -18.46
N VAL A 222 -100.92 -6.42 -17.29
CA VAL A 222 -102.29 -6.82 -16.93
C VAL A 222 -103.26 -5.64 -16.90
N LEU A 223 -102.87 -4.52 -16.27
CA LEU A 223 -103.73 -3.34 -16.22
C LEU A 223 -103.81 -2.63 -17.58
N THR A 224 -102.74 -2.71 -18.38
CA THR A 224 -102.72 -2.23 -19.77
C THR A 224 -103.66 -3.06 -20.64
N ASP A 225 -103.68 -4.38 -20.48
CA ASP A 225 -104.62 -5.27 -21.18
C ASP A 225 -106.07 -4.99 -20.81
N VAL A 226 -106.36 -4.79 -19.51
CA VAL A 226 -107.69 -4.38 -19.05
C VAL A 226 -108.07 -3.02 -19.63
N LYS A 227 -107.15 -2.04 -19.59
CA LYS A 227 -107.35 -0.73 -20.23
C LYS A 227 -107.65 -0.88 -21.72
N ASN A 228 -106.89 -1.67 -22.46
CA ASN A 228 -107.11 -1.85 -23.91
C ASN A 228 -108.43 -2.60 -24.20
N THR A 229 -108.84 -3.49 -23.30
CA THR A 229 -110.09 -4.25 -23.44
C THR A 229 -111.32 -3.36 -23.23
N PHE A 230 -111.28 -2.41 -22.29
CA PHE A 230 -112.45 -1.58 -21.96
C PHE A 230 -112.33 -0.11 -22.39
N PHE A 231 -111.15 0.50 -22.27
CA PHE A 231 -110.91 1.94 -22.40
C PHE A 231 -109.89 2.26 -23.51
N ASN A 232 -110.30 2.09 -24.77
CA ASN A 232 -109.49 2.44 -25.95
C ASN A 232 -109.71 3.88 -26.46
N GLY A 233 -110.50 4.68 -25.75
CA GLY A 233 -110.82 6.07 -26.10
C GLY A 233 -112.09 6.26 -26.94
N ASP A 234 -112.76 5.18 -27.34
CA ASP A 234 -114.05 5.21 -28.04
C ASP A 234 -115.20 4.82 -27.07
N ASN A 235 -116.20 5.69 -26.98
CA ASN A 235 -117.35 5.48 -26.10
C ASN A 235 -118.25 4.34 -26.58
N GLU A 236 -118.38 4.13 -27.90
CA GLU A 236 -119.20 3.04 -28.44
C GLU A 236 -118.57 1.68 -28.15
N TYR A 237 -117.24 1.58 -28.25
CA TYR A 237 -116.48 0.37 -27.93
C TYR A 237 -116.59 0.00 -26.45
N PHE A 238 -116.48 0.98 -25.54
CA PHE A 238 -116.65 0.73 -24.10
C PHE A 238 -118.04 0.18 -23.78
N VAL A 239 -119.09 0.79 -24.32
CA VAL A 239 -120.47 0.33 -24.09
C VAL A 239 -120.71 -1.05 -24.69
N ALA A 240 -120.13 -1.35 -25.86
CA ALA A 240 -120.22 -2.67 -26.49
C ALA A 240 -119.53 -3.76 -25.64
N GLN A 241 -118.30 -3.49 -25.18
CA GLN A 241 -117.56 -4.43 -24.33
C GLN A 241 -118.21 -4.60 -22.95
N LEU A 242 -118.76 -3.52 -22.38
CA LEU A 242 -119.52 -3.59 -21.14
C LEU A 242 -120.79 -4.45 -21.31
N ARG A 243 -121.55 -4.27 -22.40
CA ARG A 243 -122.73 -5.10 -22.71
C ARG A 243 -122.38 -6.56 -22.96
N GLN A 244 -121.26 -6.84 -23.64
CA GLN A 244 -120.77 -8.19 -23.86
C GLN A 244 -120.36 -8.86 -22.54
N PHE A 245 -119.66 -8.12 -21.68
CA PHE A 245 -119.27 -8.58 -20.35
C PHE A 245 -120.51 -8.86 -19.49
N THR A 246 -121.46 -7.91 -19.36
CA THR A 246 -122.70 -8.14 -18.59
C THR A 246 -123.54 -9.27 -19.16
N GLY A 247 -123.56 -9.43 -20.49
CA GLY A 247 -124.24 -10.53 -21.17
C GLY A 247 -123.64 -11.91 -20.90
N GLN A 248 -122.31 -12.01 -20.73
CA GLN A 248 -121.63 -13.27 -20.39
C GLN A 248 -121.92 -13.74 -18.96
N PHE A 249 -122.13 -12.81 -18.02
CA PHE A 249 -122.45 -13.14 -16.64
C PHE A 249 -123.97 -13.24 -16.36
N GLY A 250 -124.82 -13.09 -17.39
CA GLY A 250 -126.27 -13.17 -17.24
C GLY A 250 -126.87 -12.09 -16.34
N ILE A 251 -126.12 -11.00 -16.12
CA ILE A 251 -126.51 -9.91 -15.21
C ILE A 251 -127.51 -9.03 -15.95
N SER A 252 -128.75 -9.03 -15.48
CA SER A 252 -129.80 -8.17 -15.99
C SER A 252 -129.71 -6.78 -15.35
N PHE A 253 -130.34 -5.77 -15.96
CA PHE A 253 -130.38 -4.42 -15.38
C PHE A 253 -131.11 -4.38 -14.01
N GLU A 254 -131.92 -5.40 -13.70
CA GLU A 254 -132.53 -5.57 -12.38
C GLU A 254 -131.51 -5.97 -11.31
N ASP A 255 -130.59 -6.88 -11.62
CA ASP A 255 -129.56 -7.34 -10.66
C ASP A 255 -128.60 -6.21 -10.26
N VAL A 256 -128.29 -5.30 -11.20
CA VAL A 256 -127.46 -4.12 -10.92
C VAL A 256 -128.20 -3.09 -10.05
N LYS A 257 -129.53 -2.99 -10.20
CA LYS A 257 -130.35 -2.11 -9.36
C LYS A 257 -130.33 -2.59 -7.91
N ASP A 258 -130.47 -3.90 -7.68
CA ASP A 258 -130.51 -4.47 -6.33
C ASP A 258 -129.14 -4.41 -5.61
N LEU A 259 -128.03 -4.40 -6.37
CA LEU A 259 -126.69 -4.18 -5.82
C LEU A 259 -126.42 -2.72 -5.41
N SER A 260 -127.14 -1.75 -6.00
CA SER A 260 -126.95 -0.31 -5.71
C SER A 260 -127.71 0.20 -4.48
N VAL A 261 -128.55 -0.66 -3.87
CA VAL A 261 -129.37 -0.35 -2.69
C VAL A 261 -128.82 -1.05 -1.42
N ALA A 262 -127.69 -1.75 -1.52
CA ALA A 262 -126.96 -2.34 -0.40
C ALA A 262 -125.76 -1.50 0.04
#